data_AF-A0A3A6CF57-F1
#
_entry.id   AF-A0A3A6CF57-F1
#
_cell.length_a   1.000
_cell.length_b   1.000
_cell.length_c   1.000
_cell.angle_alpha   90.00
_cell.angle_beta   90.00
_cell.angle_gamma   90.00
#
_symmetry.space_group_name_H-M   'P 1'
#
loop_
_entity.id
_entity.type
_entity.pdbx_description
1 polymer ?
#
loop_
_entity_poly.entity_id
_entity_poly.type
_entity_poly.pdbx_seq_one_letter_code
_entity_poly.pdbx_strand_id
1 'polypeptide(L)' 'MKKFDNIFEQAREIIRQQWTLQDLRRKAQCTGRPEEVRQQIAAARLRLICARRGYQLNA' A
#
# COMPACT_ATOMS: atom_id res chain seq x y z
N MET A 1 13.97 -0.41 6.06
CA MET A 1 13.66 -1.15 4.82
C MET A 1 14.39 -2.48 4.87
N LYS A 2 13.69 -3.59 4.66
CA LYS A 2 14.27 -4.95 4.59
C LYS A 2 13.99 -5.52 3.20
N LYS A 3 14.83 -6.40 2.66
CA LYS A 3 14.50 -7.14 1.43
C LYS A 3 13.53 -8.28 1.78
N PHE A 4 12.61 -8.61 0.88
CA PHE A 4 11.80 -9.81 1.05
C PHE A 4 12.69 -11.06 0.97
N ASP A 5 12.51 -11.97 1.91
CA ASP A 5 13.20 -13.26 1.91
C ASP A 5 12.58 -14.24 0.91
N ASN A 6 11.29 -14.04 0.54
CA ASN A 6 10.55 -14.91 -0.36
C ASN A 6 9.65 -14.13 -1.33
N ILE A 7 9.60 -14.60 -2.59
CA ILE A 7 8.76 -14.04 -3.66
C ILE A 7 7.26 -14.13 -3.30
N PHE A 8 6.82 -15.18 -2.60
CA PHE A 8 5.42 -15.30 -2.17
C PHE A 8 5.03 -14.23 -1.15
N GLU A 9 5.94 -13.85 -0.24
CA GLU A 9 5.70 -12.76 0.70
C GLU A 9 5.64 -11.41 0.00
N GLN A 10 6.55 -11.20 -0.98
CA GLN A 10 6.54 -10.03 -1.83
C GLN A 10 5.20 -9.92 -2.61
N ALA A 11 4.75 -11.01 -3.22
CA ALA A 11 3.49 -11.05 -3.98
C ALA A 11 2.27 -10.78 -3.08
N ARG A 12 2.26 -11.37 -1.88
CA ARG A 12 1.20 -11.15 -0.89
C ARG A 12 1.14 -9.70 -0.44
N GLU A 13 2.29 -9.07 -0.17
CA GLU A 13 2.34 -7.65 0.18
C GLU A 13 1.88 -6.77 -0.98
N ILE A 14 2.29 -7.05 -2.21
CA ILE A 14 1.83 -6.32 -3.41
C ILE A 14 0.31 -6.36 -3.53
N ILE A 15 -0.28 -7.55 -3.44
CA ILE A 15 -1.73 -7.73 -3.52
C ILE A 15 -2.42 -6.99 -2.37
N ARG A 16 -1.93 -7.13 -1.14
CA ARG A 16 -2.48 -6.44 0.04
C ARG A 16 -2.52 -4.93 -0.16
N GLN A 17 -1.41 -4.31 -0.56
CA GLN A 17 -1.34 -2.85 -0.76
C GLN A 17 -2.22 -2.38 -1.94
N GLN A 18 -2.39 -3.21 -2.97
CA GLN A 18 -3.33 -2.91 -4.07
C GLN A 18 -4.79 -2.88 -3.58
N TRP A 19 -5.22 -3.87 -2.80
CA TRP A 19 -6.55 -3.87 -2.17
C TRP A 19 -6.74 -2.69 -1.23
N THR A 20 -5.74 -2.38 -0.38
CA THR A 20 -5.78 -1.22 0.51
C THR A 20 -5.95 0.08 -0.28
N LEU A 21 -5.24 0.26 -1.39
CA LEU A 21 -5.40 1.44 -2.23
C LEU A 21 -6.78 1.56 -2.85
N GLN A 22 -7.37 0.44 -3.27
CA GLN A 22 -8.73 0.43 -3.83
C GLN A 22 -9.77 0.81 -2.76
N ASP A 23 -9.69 0.22 -1.56
CA ASP A 23 -10.61 0.53 -0.47
C ASP A 23 -10.46 1.99 0.00
N LEU A 24 -9.22 2.49 0.11
CA LEU A 24 -8.96 3.88 0.48
C LEU A 24 -9.50 4.87 -0.57
N ARG A 25 -9.36 4.55 -1.87
CA ARG A 25 -9.96 5.36 -2.94
C ARG A 25 -11.48 5.38 -2.85
N ARG A 26 -12.10 4.22 -2.59
CA ARG A 26 -13.55 4.12 -2.38
C ARG A 26 -13.98 4.96 -1.17
N LYS A 27 -13.28 4.85 -0.05
CA LYS A 27 -13.54 5.65 1.15
C LYS A 27 -13.44 7.16 0.86
N ALA A 28 -12.38 7.59 0.18
CA ALA A 28 -12.21 9.00 -0.19
C ALA A 28 -13.36 9.54 -1.07
N GLN A 29 -13.90 8.71 -1.97
CA GLN A 29 -15.09 9.06 -2.77
C GLN A 29 -16.36 9.11 -1.93
N CYS A 30 -16.55 8.15 -1.02
CA CYS A 30 -17.76 8.06 -0.20
C CYS A 30 -17.83 9.10 0.94
N THR A 31 -16.70 9.49 1.53
CA THR A 31 -16.69 10.39 2.70
C THR A 31 -16.56 11.88 2.34
N GLY A 32 -16.23 12.22 1.09
CA GLY A 32 -16.03 13.61 0.67
C GLY A 32 -14.87 14.33 1.37
N ARG A 33 -14.06 13.62 2.18
CA ARG A 33 -12.91 14.14 2.92
C ARG A 33 -11.64 13.44 2.45
N PRO A 34 -11.11 13.82 1.28
CA PRO A 34 -9.96 13.17 0.69
C PRO A 34 -8.69 13.33 1.53
N GLU A 35 -8.59 14.37 2.37
CA GLU A 35 -7.38 14.69 3.15
C GLU A 35 -7.06 13.62 4.21
N GLU A 36 -8.07 13.11 4.93
CA GLU A 36 -7.90 12.06 5.95
C GLU A 36 -7.39 10.74 5.36
N VAL A 37 -7.73 10.48 4.09
CA VAL A 37 -7.33 9.27 3.36
C VAL A 37 -6.06 9.51 2.53
N ARG A 38 -5.71 10.77 2.25
CA ARG A 38 -4.57 11.14 1.38
C ARG A 38 -3.24 10.62 1.94
N GLN A 39 -3.03 10.76 3.25
CA GLN A 39 -1.83 10.26 3.91
C GLN A 39 -1.76 8.73 3.89
N GLN A 40 -2.90 8.05 4.06
CA GLN A 40 -2.99 6.59 4.00
C GLN A 40 -2.75 6.07 2.57
N ILE A 41 -3.28 6.75 1.56
CA ILE A 41 -3.03 6.44 0.13
C ILE A 41 -1.55 6.64 -0.21
N ALA A 42 -0.93 7.71 0.27
CA ALA A 42 0.50 7.96 0.05
C ALA A 42 1.36 6.87 0.69
N ALA A 43 1.05 6.49 1.94
CA ALA A 43 1.76 5.41 2.64
C ALA A 43 1.60 4.05 1.92
N ALA A 44 0.37 3.68 1.53
CA ALA A 44 0.12 2.43 0.81
C ALA A 44 0.77 2.41 -0.59
N ARG A 45 0.81 3.56 -1.29
CA ARG A 45 1.57 3.70 -2.55
C ARG A 45 3.06 3.49 -2.36
N LEU A 46 3.64 4.09 -1.32
CA LEU A 46 5.05 3.94 -1.00
C LEU A 46 5.38 2.47 -0.71
N ARG A 47 4.58 1.80 0.12
CA ARG A 47 4.71 0.36 0.41
C ARG A 47 4.59 -0.51 -0.84
N LEU A 48 3.67 -0.20 -1.75
CA LEU A 48 3.52 -0.93 -3.01
C LEU A 48 4.75 -0.77 -3.92
N ILE A 49 5.31 0.44 -4.02
CA ILE A 49 6.53 0.69 -4.80
C ILE A 49 7.73 -0.06 -4.21
N CYS A 50 7.89 0.00 -2.89
CA CYS A 50 8.93 -0.76 -2.19
C CYS A 50 8.76 -2.27 -2.44
N ALA A 51 7.54 -2.79 -2.28
CA ALA A 51 7.28 -4.22 -2.46
C ALA A 51 7.52 -4.67 -3.90
N ARG A 52 7.17 -3.87 -4.91
CA ARG A 52 7.53 -4.16 -6.32
C ARG A 52 9.04 -4.19 -6.56
N ARG A 53 9.81 -3.43 -5.80
CA ARG A 53 11.29 -3.45 -5.84
C ARG A 53 11.91 -4.55 -4.98
N GLY A 54 11.10 -5.39 -4.32
CA GLY A 54 11.57 -6.45 -3.44
C GLY A 54 11.94 -5.97 -2.03
N TYR A 55 11.48 -4.78 -1.63
CA TYR A 55 11.72 -4.23 -0.29
C TYR A 55 10.44 -4.13 0.52
N GLN A 56 10.49 -4.60 1.75
CA GLN A 56 9.49 -4.38 2.77
C GLN A 56 9.76 -3.04 3.47
N LEU A 57 8.74 -2.19 3.45
CA LEU A 57 8.73 -0.92 4.17
C LEU A 57 7.97 -1.12 5.49
N ASN A 58 8.71 -1.29 6.58
CA ASN A 58 8.15 -1.30 7.93
C ASN A 58 7.76 0.14 8.29
N ALA A 59 6.52 0.28 8.76
CA ALA A 59 5.95 1.52 9.24
C ALA A 59 6.44 1.83 10.65
#